data_AF-A0A928P900-F1
#
_entry.id   AF-A0A928P900-F1
#
_cell.length_a   1.000
_cell.length_b   1.000
_cell.length_c   1.000
_cell.angle_alpha   90.00
_cell.angle_beta   90.00
_cell.angle_gamma   90.00
#
_symmetry.space_group_name_H-M   'P 1'
#
loop_
_entity.id
_entity.type
_entity.pdbx_description
1 polymer ?
#
loop_
_entity_poly.entity_id
_entity_poly.type
_entity_poly.pdbx_seq_one_letter_code
_entity_poly.pdbx_strand_id
1 'polypeptide(L)'
;MSRMIGTVSRGVRAPIIRGGDDLVEIVTNCILDAAKDGGYEVRNRDIVAMTESIVARAQENYVTIDNIAEDVRNKLGGETVGIVFPILSRNRFSVCLTGIARGAKKVVIMLSYPSDEVGNHLVSLDAIDAAGINPYSDVLDVKRYRECFGYEKHTFTGVDYVEYYEQLVRAEGAECEIIFANDPRAILKYTDKVLCCDIHTRARSKRLLKAAGAKIVYGMDDIMSAPIDGSGYNEKYGLLGSNKATDDKVKLFPRDCQSLVEAIQDRILKETGKLVEVMVYGDGAFKDPVGKIWELADPVVSPAYTKGLEGTPNELKLKYLADNDFANLSGEELRAAIEDKISHKDTKQEGQMGTTPRRLTDLIGSLCDLTSGSGDKGTPIIYIQGYFDNYTTE
;
A
#
# COMPACT_ATOMS: atom_id res chain seq x y z
N MET A 1 17.88 37.50 -0.26
CA MET A 1 18.06 36.71 -1.51
C MET A 1 17.00 35.63 -1.47
N SER A 2 16.08 35.61 -2.43
CA SER A 2 14.96 34.66 -2.41
C SER A 2 15.46 33.22 -2.46
N ARG A 3 14.97 32.38 -1.56
CA ARG A 3 15.18 30.93 -1.58
C ARG A 3 14.76 30.34 -2.93
N MET A 4 15.71 29.72 -3.63
CA MET A 4 15.48 29.11 -4.95
C MET A 4 15.05 27.64 -4.87
N ILE A 5 15.37 26.98 -3.75
CA ILE A 5 15.08 25.56 -3.53
C ILE A 5 13.87 25.46 -2.60
N GLY A 6 12.77 24.89 -3.09
CA GLY A 6 11.57 24.64 -2.28
C GLY A 6 11.72 23.38 -1.43
N THR A 7 10.95 22.35 -1.76
CA THR A 7 10.96 21.05 -1.07
C THR A 7 12.16 20.20 -1.49
N VAL A 8 12.81 19.57 -0.52
CA VAL A 8 13.93 18.63 -0.76
C VAL A 8 13.61 17.30 -0.09
N SER A 9 13.62 16.20 -0.86
CA SER A 9 13.47 14.83 -0.35
C SER A 9 14.82 14.11 -0.38
N ARG A 10 15.24 13.54 0.76
CA ARG A 10 16.52 12.83 0.90
C ARG A 10 16.30 11.41 1.39
N GLY A 11 16.84 10.44 0.69
CA GLY A 11 17.00 9.07 1.20
C GLY A 11 18.16 9.01 2.19
N VAL A 12 17.88 8.63 3.43
CA VAL A 12 18.85 8.53 4.52
C VAL A 12 19.26 7.07 4.68
N ARG A 13 20.56 6.81 4.55
CA ARG A 13 21.12 5.47 4.72
C ARG A 13 21.00 5.04 6.17
N ALA A 14 20.55 3.81 6.39
CA ALA A 14 20.37 3.23 7.71
C ALA A 14 21.14 1.90 7.84
N PRO A 15 21.47 1.46 9.06
CA PRO A 15 21.98 0.11 9.27
C PRO A 15 20.94 -0.95 8.88
N ILE A 16 21.40 -2.19 8.72
CA ILE A 16 20.49 -3.32 8.48
C ILE A 16 19.68 -3.58 9.75
N ILE A 17 18.39 -3.29 9.70
CA ILE A 17 17.46 -3.47 10.82
C ILE A 17 17.15 -4.95 11.06
N ARG A 18 17.27 -5.37 12.32
CA ARG A 18 17.00 -6.71 12.83
C ARG A 18 15.90 -6.67 13.90
N GLY A 19 15.47 -7.86 14.29
CA GLY A 19 14.49 -8.04 15.34
C GLY A 19 14.96 -7.46 16.68
N GLY A 20 14.07 -6.71 17.35
CA GLY A 20 14.35 -6.09 18.64
C GLY A 20 15.16 -4.79 18.59
N ASP A 21 15.57 -4.32 17.40
CA ASP A 21 16.31 -3.07 17.26
C ASP A 21 15.48 -1.85 17.74
N ASP A 22 16.14 -0.93 18.46
CA ASP A 22 15.53 0.33 18.89
C ASP A 22 15.43 1.32 17.72
N LEU A 23 14.27 1.34 17.07
CA LEU A 23 14.00 2.25 15.96
C LEU A 23 13.94 3.72 16.40
N VAL A 24 13.60 4.02 17.66
CA VAL A 24 13.59 5.41 18.13
C VAL A 24 15.02 5.95 18.12
N GLU A 25 15.97 5.16 18.62
CA GLU A 25 17.39 5.49 18.57
C GLU A 25 17.95 5.52 17.16
N ILE A 26 17.76 4.45 16.40
CA ILE A 26 18.36 4.32 15.07
C ILE A 26 17.89 5.44 14.15
N VAL A 27 16.57 5.67 14.07
CA VAL A 27 16.02 6.68 13.16
C VAL A 27 16.51 8.07 13.55
N THR A 28 16.47 8.41 14.84
CA THR A 28 16.90 9.73 15.32
C THR A 28 18.37 9.96 15.01
N ASN A 29 19.25 9.01 15.36
CA ASN A 29 20.69 9.13 15.10
C ASN A 29 20.97 9.25 13.59
N CYS A 30 20.32 8.44 12.74
CA CYS A 30 20.47 8.53 11.29
C CYS A 30 20.10 9.91 10.73
N ILE A 31 19.03 10.54 11.23
CA ILE A 31 18.64 11.89 10.81
C ILE A 31 19.67 12.93 11.23
N LEU A 32 20.14 12.88 12.47
CA LEU A 32 21.11 13.84 13.00
C LEU A 32 22.47 13.71 12.31
N ASP A 33 22.93 12.48 12.09
CA ASP A 33 24.17 12.20 11.37
C ASP A 33 24.06 12.64 9.90
N ALA A 34 22.93 12.38 9.25
CA ALA A 34 22.70 12.82 7.86
C ALA A 34 22.61 14.34 7.73
N ALA A 35 22.05 15.04 8.73
CA ALA A 35 22.02 16.50 8.78
C ALA A 35 23.43 17.08 8.92
N LYS A 36 24.23 16.50 9.81
CA LYS A 36 25.63 16.88 10.02
C LYS A 36 26.49 16.64 8.78
N ASP A 37 26.40 15.45 8.17
CA ASP A 37 27.17 15.09 6.97
C ASP A 37 26.74 15.91 5.75
N GLY A 38 25.44 16.11 5.58
CA GLY A 38 24.87 16.88 4.47
C GLY A 38 24.96 18.39 4.62
N GLY A 39 25.45 18.91 5.76
CA GLY A 39 25.59 20.34 6.02
C GLY A 39 24.27 21.11 6.04
N TYR A 40 23.19 20.50 6.55
CA TYR A 40 21.89 21.16 6.70
C TYR A 40 21.37 21.04 8.13
N GLU A 41 20.50 21.97 8.52
CA GLU A 41 19.86 21.97 9.83
C GLU A 41 18.47 21.35 9.76
N VAL A 42 18.08 20.69 10.85
CA VAL A 42 16.69 20.27 11.08
C VAL A 42 15.83 21.50 11.35
N ARG A 43 14.63 21.54 10.78
CA ARG A 43 13.69 22.67 10.92
C ARG A 43 12.37 22.20 11.51
N ASN A 44 11.63 23.14 12.08
CA ASN A 44 10.23 22.88 12.44
C ASN A 44 9.47 22.47 11.18
N ARG A 45 8.56 21.50 11.31
CA ARG A 45 7.69 21.00 10.23
C ARG A 45 8.41 20.23 9.12
N ASP A 46 9.72 20.00 9.22
CA ASP A 46 10.38 19.00 8.39
C ASP A 46 9.78 17.61 8.70
N ILE A 47 9.86 16.68 7.75
CA ILE A 47 9.23 15.36 7.87
C ILE A 47 10.31 14.27 7.92
N VAL A 48 10.20 13.41 8.92
CA VAL A 48 10.95 12.16 9.04
C VAL A 48 10.00 11.00 8.74
N ALA A 49 10.29 10.23 7.70
CA ALA A 49 9.47 9.08 7.34
C ALA A 49 10.31 7.81 7.35
N MET A 50 9.72 6.69 7.74
CA MET A 50 10.38 5.38 7.67
C MET A 50 9.46 4.33 7.06
N THR A 51 10.02 3.41 6.30
CA THR A 51 9.24 2.33 5.69
C THR A 51 8.63 1.42 6.77
N GLU A 52 7.39 1.04 6.56
CA GLU A 52 6.66 -0.01 7.25
C GLU A 52 7.47 -1.31 7.33
N SER A 53 8.32 -1.55 6.33
CA SER A 53 9.14 -2.74 6.22
C SER A 53 10.18 -2.84 7.33
N ILE A 54 10.82 -1.74 7.74
CA ILE A 54 11.80 -1.77 8.83
C ILE A 54 11.11 -1.82 10.19
N VAL A 55 9.95 -1.20 10.33
CA VAL A 55 9.11 -1.29 11.54
C VAL A 55 8.70 -2.73 11.78
N ALA A 56 8.15 -3.39 10.76
CA ALA A 56 7.74 -4.78 10.85
C ALA A 56 8.92 -5.73 11.12
N ARG A 57 10.14 -5.41 10.65
CA ARG A 57 11.36 -6.20 10.94
C ARG A 57 11.77 -6.07 12.41
N ALA A 58 11.80 -4.86 12.94
CA ALA A 58 12.13 -4.60 14.34
C ALA A 58 11.13 -5.27 15.30
N GLN A 59 9.86 -5.34 14.90
CA GLN A 59 8.79 -5.98 15.69
C GLN A 59 8.84 -7.51 15.74
N GLU A 60 9.64 -8.16 14.89
CA GLU A 60 9.66 -9.62 14.74
C GLU A 60 8.28 -10.25 14.48
N ASN A 61 7.39 -9.51 13.83
CA ASN A 61 6.01 -9.94 13.64
C ASN A 61 5.87 -10.82 12.38
N TYR A 62 6.17 -12.11 12.54
CA TYR A 62 6.13 -13.11 11.46
C TYR A 62 5.08 -14.17 11.70
N VAL A 63 4.55 -14.73 10.61
CA VAL A 63 3.63 -15.87 10.64
C VAL A 63 4.05 -16.90 9.61
N THR A 64 4.02 -18.17 10.01
CA THR A 64 4.35 -19.30 9.12
C THR A 64 3.14 -19.72 8.29
N ILE A 65 3.40 -20.47 7.22
CA ILE A 65 2.36 -21.12 6.42
C ILE A 65 1.46 -22.00 7.31
N ASP A 66 2.01 -22.68 8.30
CA ASP A 66 1.24 -23.54 9.21
C ASP A 66 0.30 -22.74 10.11
N ASN A 67 0.74 -21.57 10.60
CA ASN A 67 -0.14 -20.68 11.36
C ASN A 67 -1.31 -20.19 10.50
N ILE A 68 -1.03 -19.79 9.25
CA ILE A 68 -2.07 -19.36 8.29
C ILE A 68 -3.04 -20.53 8.03
N ALA A 69 -2.52 -21.72 7.79
CA ALA A 69 -3.31 -22.90 7.51
C ALA A 69 -4.23 -23.28 8.68
N GLU A 70 -3.72 -23.18 9.90
CA GLU A 70 -4.49 -23.44 11.11
C GLU A 70 -5.59 -22.40 11.33
N ASP A 71 -5.31 -21.12 11.12
CA ASP A 71 -6.32 -20.08 11.23
C ASP A 71 -7.41 -20.22 10.15
N VAL A 72 -7.01 -20.55 8.92
CA VAL A 72 -7.93 -20.85 7.81
C VAL A 72 -8.80 -22.06 8.15
N ARG A 73 -8.25 -23.14 8.71
CA ARG A 73 -9.04 -24.30 9.18
C ARG A 73 -10.03 -23.90 10.27
N ASN A 74 -9.59 -23.13 11.26
CA ASN A 74 -10.44 -22.71 12.37
C ASN A 74 -11.59 -21.81 11.93
N LYS A 75 -11.36 -20.92 10.95
CA LYS A 75 -12.35 -19.95 10.48
C LYS A 75 -13.24 -20.47 9.36
N LEU A 76 -12.70 -21.28 8.43
CA LEU A 76 -13.41 -21.76 7.24
C LEU A 76 -13.73 -23.27 7.29
N GLY A 77 -13.23 -23.99 8.30
CA GLY A 77 -13.62 -25.37 8.59
C GLY A 77 -12.96 -26.44 7.73
N GLY A 78 -11.86 -26.14 7.03
CA GLY A 78 -10.97 -27.15 6.43
C GLY A 78 -11.44 -27.90 5.17
N GLU A 79 -12.63 -27.60 4.65
CA GLU A 79 -13.21 -28.28 3.48
C GLU A 79 -12.95 -27.48 2.19
N THR A 80 -14.00 -27.09 1.44
CA THR A 80 -13.89 -26.25 0.25
C THR A 80 -13.89 -24.77 0.62
N VAL A 81 -12.82 -24.05 0.26
CA VAL A 81 -12.68 -22.60 0.44
C VAL A 81 -12.70 -21.90 -0.91
N GLY A 82 -13.56 -20.88 -1.03
CA GLY A 82 -13.59 -20.00 -2.19
C GLY A 82 -12.73 -18.78 -1.92
N ILE A 83 -11.79 -18.46 -2.82
CA ILE A 83 -10.97 -17.26 -2.75
C ILE A 83 -11.45 -16.30 -3.85
N VAL A 84 -11.70 -15.04 -3.51
CA VAL A 84 -12.11 -14.03 -4.48
C VAL A 84 -11.10 -12.89 -4.58
N PHE A 85 -10.79 -12.50 -5.81
CA PHE A 85 -10.00 -11.31 -6.16
C PHE A 85 -8.62 -11.21 -5.51
N PRO A 86 -7.80 -12.29 -5.48
CA PRO A 86 -6.44 -12.16 -5.03
C PRO A 86 -5.61 -11.34 -6.03
N ILE A 87 -4.64 -10.58 -5.52
CA ILE A 87 -3.66 -9.93 -6.38
C ILE A 87 -2.67 -10.94 -6.97
N LEU A 88 -2.21 -10.67 -8.18
CA LEU A 88 -1.27 -11.51 -8.93
C LEU A 88 0.17 -11.20 -8.50
N SER A 89 0.58 -11.80 -7.39
CA SER A 89 1.90 -11.54 -6.81
C SER A 89 2.59 -12.79 -6.25
N ARG A 90 3.85 -12.97 -6.66
CA ARG A 90 4.79 -13.93 -6.05
C ARG A 90 5.19 -13.55 -4.63
N ASN A 91 5.30 -12.25 -4.35
CA ASN A 91 5.84 -11.74 -3.09
C ASN A 91 4.75 -11.50 -2.05
N ARG A 92 3.58 -11.00 -2.45
CA ARG A 92 2.50 -10.62 -1.54
C ARG A 92 1.48 -11.72 -1.29
N PHE A 93 1.18 -12.55 -2.30
CA PHE A 93 0.06 -13.50 -2.20
C PHE A 93 0.48 -14.98 -2.18
N SER A 94 1.59 -15.36 -2.78
CA SER A 94 1.89 -16.79 -3.00
C SER A 94 2.07 -17.60 -1.71
N VAL A 95 2.82 -17.07 -0.74
CA VAL A 95 2.99 -17.73 0.57
C VAL A 95 1.66 -17.80 1.33
N CYS A 96 0.84 -16.75 1.23
CA CYS A 96 -0.51 -16.73 1.81
C CYS A 96 -1.40 -17.80 1.17
N LEU A 97 -1.39 -17.92 -0.17
CA LEU A 97 -2.12 -18.94 -0.91
C LEU A 97 -1.68 -20.34 -0.49
N THR A 98 -0.39 -20.58 -0.32
CA THR A 98 0.14 -21.84 0.20
C THR A 98 -0.43 -22.18 1.58
N GLY A 99 -0.49 -21.19 2.49
CA GLY A 99 -1.14 -21.36 3.81
C GLY A 99 -2.62 -21.67 3.69
N ILE A 100 -3.35 -20.96 2.84
CA ILE A 100 -4.78 -21.19 2.61
C ILE A 100 -5.02 -22.59 2.03
N ALA A 101 -4.21 -23.02 1.06
CA ALA A 101 -4.29 -24.33 0.43
C ALA A 101 -4.03 -25.45 1.43
N ARG A 102 -2.98 -25.36 2.25
CA ARG A 102 -2.70 -26.31 3.34
C ARG A 102 -3.82 -26.35 4.39
N GLY A 103 -4.57 -25.27 4.52
CA GLY A 103 -5.73 -25.15 5.40
C GLY A 103 -7.04 -25.71 4.85
N ALA A 104 -7.07 -26.25 3.63
CA ALA A 104 -8.30 -26.66 2.96
C ALA A 104 -8.12 -27.97 2.17
N LYS A 105 -9.20 -28.70 1.91
CA LYS A 105 -9.18 -29.85 0.99
C LYS A 105 -9.31 -29.43 -0.47
N LYS A 106 -10.06 -28.35 -0.71
CA LYS A 106 -10.27 -27.79 -2.05
C LYS A 106 -10.24 -26.27 -1.99
N VAL A 107 -9.54 -25.65 -2.93
CA VAL A 107 -9.53 -24.20 -3.12
C VAL A 107 -10.13 -23.88 -4.49
N VAL A 108 -11.14 -23.01 -4.50
CA VAL A 108 -11.70 -22.43 -5.72
C VAL A 108 -11.22 -20.99 -5.82
N ILE A 109 -10.35 -20.68 -6.77
CA ILE A 109 -9.80 -19.34 -6.96
C ILE A 109 -10.62 -18.61 -8.03
N MET A 110 -11.19 -17.47 -7.68
CA MET A 110 -11.83 -16.57 -8.63
C MET A 110 -10.95 -15.35 -8.88
N LEU A 111 -10.35 -15.32 -10.07
CA LEU A 111 -9.53 -14.22 -10.54
C LEU A 111 -10.41 -13.17 -11.23
N SER A 112 -10.22 -11.90 -10.89
CA SER A 112 -10.81 -10.81 -11.67
C SER A 112 -10.06 -10.66 -13.00
N TYR A 113 -10.77 -10.21 -14.03
CA TYR A 113 -10.19 -10.02 -15.36
C TYR A 113 -10.76 -8.76 -16.03
N PRO A 114 -9.98 -8.00 -16.80
CA PRO A 114 -8.67 -8.33 -17.35
C PRO A 114 -7.50 -8.27 -16.36
N SER A 115 -7.69 -7.63 -15.20
CA SER A 115 -6.64 -7.43 -14.19
C SER A 115 -7.15 -7.59 -12.74
N ASP A 116 -6.20 -7.71 -11.82
CA ASP A 116 -6.49 -7.62 -10.38
C ASP A 116 -6.76 -6.18 -9.92
N GLU A 117 -7.08 -6.00 -8.64
CA GLU A 117 -7.42 -4.69 -8.05
C GLU A 117 -6.30 -3.65 -8.20
N VAL A 118 -5.03 -4.08 -8.17
CA VAL A 118 -3.89 -3.17 -8.32
C VAL A 118 -3.46 -3.02 -9.78
N GLY A 119 -4.08 -3.73 -10.72
CA GLY A 119 -3.85 -3.58 -12.15
C GLY A 119 -2.82 -4.53 -12.74
N ASN A 120 -2.41 -5.61 -12.05
CA ASN A 120 -1.68 -6.69 -12.71
C ASN A 120 -2.62 -7.39 -13.71
N HIS A 121 -2.26 -7.36 -14.99
CA HIS A 121 -3.10 -7.91 -16.05
C HIS A 121 -2.88 -9.41 -16.21
N LEU A 122 -3.97 -10.16 -16.30
CA LEU A 122 -4.00 -11.52 -16.85
C LEU A 122 -4.00 -11.49 -18.37
N VAL A 123 -4.77 -10.55 -18.94
CA VAL A 123 -4.97 -10.38 -20.39
C VAL A 123 -5.13 -8.90 -20.71
N SER A 124 -4.89 -8.51 -21.98
CA SER A 124 -5.11 -7.13 -22.43
C SER A 124 -6.60 -6.85 -22.68
N LEU A 125 -6.99 -5.58 -22.62
CA LEU A 125 -8.33 -5.15 -23.02
C LEU A 125 -8.63 -5.48 -24.48
N ASP A 126 -7.66 -5.28 -25.38
CA ASP A 126 -7.81 -5.63 -26.81
C ASP A 126 -8.10 -7.13 -27.02
N ALA A 127 -7.50 -8.00 -26.19
CA ALA A 127 -7.77 -9.43 -26.25
C ALA A 127 -9.20 -9.77 -25.77
N ILE A 128 -9.70 -9.07 -24.73
CA ILE A 128 -11.10 -9.20 -24.29
C ILE A 128 -12.06 -8.81 -25.43
N ASP A 129 -11.81 -7.66 -26.06
CA ASP A 129 -12.65 -7.14 -27.13
C ASP A 129 -12.62 -8.06 -28.36
N ALA A 130 -11.44 -8.55 -28.76
CA ALA A 130 -11.27 -9.47 -29.87
C ALA A 130 -11.96 -10.83 -29.62
N ALA A 131 -11.98 -11.30 -28.37
CA ALA A 131 -12.65 -12.54 -27.98
C ALA A 131 -14.17 -12.39 -27.83
N GLY A 132 -14.69 -11.15 -27.85
CA GLY A 132 -16.12 -10.85 -27.66
C GLY A 132 -16.63 -11.22 -26.27
N ILE A 133 -15.76 -11.23 -25.25
CA ILE A 133 -16.10 -11.56 -23.87
C ILE A 133 -16.58 -10.31 -23.14
N ASN A 134 -17.65 -10.43 -22.37
CA ASN A 134 -18.11 -9.36 -21.50
C ASN A 134 -17.54 -9.54 -20.08
N PRO A 135 -16.54 -8.74 -19.66
CA PRO A 135 -15.92 -8.90 -18.34
C PRO A 135 -16.87 -8.63 -17.17
N TYR A 136 -18.00 -7.95 -17.39
CA TYR A 136 -18.94 -7.62 -16.32
C TYR A 136 -19.93 -8.73 -15.98
N SER A 137 -20.22 -9.62 -16.92
CA SER A 137 -21.25 -10.66 -16.77
C SER A 137 -20.73 -12.08 -16.95
N ASP A 138 -19.71 -12.26 -17.76
CA ASP A 138 -19.29 -13.60 -18.15
C ASP A 138 -18.47 -14.23 -17.02
N VAL A 139 -18.63 -15.55 -16.89
CA VAL A 139 -17.85 -16.37 -15.96
C VAL A 139 -17.17 -17.42 -16.79
N LEU A 140 -15.83 -17.45 -16.75
CA LEU A 140 -15.03 -18.38 -17.52
C LEU A 140 -14.43 -19.43 -16.60
N ASP A 141 -14.30 -20.66 -17.09
CA ASP A 141 -13.40 -21.65 -16.52
C ASP A 141 -12.02 -21.54 -17.19
N VAL A 142 -11.03 -22.29 -16.69
CA VAL A 142 -9.68 -22.32 -17.27
C VAL A 142 -9.71 -22.73 -18.74
N LYS A 143 -10.52 -23.71 -19.12
CA LYS A 143 -10.58 -24.18 -20.51
C LYS A 143 -10.98 -23.05 -21.45
N ARG A 144 -12.08 -22.36 -21.16
CA ARG A 144 -12.58 -21.25 -21.97
C ARG A 144 -11.60 -20.07 -21.97
N TYR A 145 -11.02 -19.76 -20.81
CA TYR A 145 -9.96 -18.75 -20.71
C TYR A 145 -8.78 -19.06 -21.64
N ARG A 146 -8.26 -20.30 -21.62
CA ARG A 146 -7.15 -20.73 -22.48
C ARG A 146 -7.51 -20.77 -23.96
N GLU A 147 -8.73 -21.14 -24.31
CA GLU A 147 -9.22 -21.08 -25.71
C GLU A 147 -9.28 -19.64 -26.24
N CYS A 148 -9.66 -18.69 -25.40
CA CYS A 148 -9.79 -17.28 -25.79
C CYS A 148 -8.45 -16.54 -25.78
N PHE A 149 -7.57 -16.82 -24.83
CA PHE A 149 -6.40 -15.99 -24.55
C PHE A 149 -5.07 -16.75 -24.55
N GLY A 150 -5.08 -18.08 -24.52
CA GLY A 150 -3.86 -18.88 -24.47
C GLY A 150 -3.11 -18.81 -23.13
N TYR A 151 -1.78 -18.88 -23.18
CA TYR A 151 -0.88 -18.92 -22.03
C TYR A 151 -0.16 -17.58 -21.83
N GLU A 152 -0.94 -16.56 -21.52
CA GLU A 152 -0.43 -15.21 -21.27
C GLU A 152 0.47 -15.15 -20.05
N LYS A 153 1.60 -14.45 -20.22
CA LYS A 153 2.60 -14.23 -19.18
C LYS A 153 2.58 -12.78 -18.76
N HIS A 154 2.63 -12.55 -17.46
CA HIS A 154 2.67 -11.20 -16.91
C HIS A 154 3.88 -10.40 -17.43
N THR A 155 3.64 -9.18 -17.91
CA THR A 155 4.61 -8.37 -18.67
C THR A 155 5.96 -8.20 -17.98
N PHE A 156 5.97 -8.02 -16.66
CA PHE A 156 7.20 -7.75 -15.91
C PHE A 156 7.86 -9.00 -15.32
N THR A 157 7.08 -10.05 -15.03
CA THR A 157 7.59 -11.23 -14.30
C THR A 157 7.77 -12.45 -15.18
N GLY A 158 7.15 -12.48 -16.37
CA GLY A 158 7.13 -13.63 -17.26
C GLY A 158 6.36 -14.84 -16.72
N VAL A 159 5.56 -14.65 -15.67
CA VAL A 159 4.81 -15.72 -14.98
C VAL A 159 3.40 -15.81 -15.56
N ASP A 160 2.97 -17.04 -15.87
CA ASP A 160 1.55 -17.36 -16.06
C ASP A 160 0.94 -17.60 -14.67
N TYR A 161 0.21 -16.61 -14.14
CA TYR A 161 -0.31 -16.67 -12.78
C TYR A 161 -1.44 -17.70 -12.60
N VAL A 162 -2.14 -18.06 -13.67
CA VAL A 162 -3.20 -19.09 -13.62
C VAL A 162 -2.56 -20.45 -13.36
N GLU A 163 -1.53 -20.81 -14.16
CA GLU A 163 -0.79 -22.05 -13.95
C GLU A 163 -0.03 -22.03 -12.62
N TYR A 164 0.64 -20.93 -12.30
CA TYR A 164 1.43 -20.81 -11.08
C TYR A 164 0.60 -20.99 -9.81
N TYR A 165 -0.59 -20.36 -9.71
CA TYR A 165 -1.46 -20.53 -8.56
C TYR A 165 -2.08 -21.93 -8.48
N GLU A 166 -2.43 -22.52 -9.62
CA GLU A 166 -2.88 -23.91 -9.65
C GLU A 166 -1.81 -24.87 -9.10
N GLN A 167 -0.56 -24.71 -9.53
CA GLN A 167 0.56 -25.53 -9.05
C GLN A 167 0.81 -25.37 -7.55
N LEU A 168 0.75 -24.14 -7.03
CA LEU A 168 0.92 -23.88 -5.59
C LEU A 168 -0.13 -24.60 -4.75
N VAL A 169 -1.41 -24.53 -5.14
CA VAL A 169 -2.50 -25.19 -4.40
C VAL A 169 -2.33 -26.71 -4.43
N ARG A 170 -2.06 -27.27 -5.61
CA ARG A 170 -1.88 -28.73 -5.78
C ARG A 170 -0.66 -29.26 -5.03
N ALA A 171 0.41 -28.48 -4.94
CA ALA A 171 1.61 -28.85 -4.19
C ALA A 171 1.35 -29.03 -2.68
N GLU A 172 0.35 -28.34 -2.12
CA GLU A 172 -0.10 -28.49 -0.73
C GLU A 172 -1.14 -29.60 -0.52
N GLY A 173 -1.40 -30.40 -1.57
CA GLY A 173 -2.32 -31.53 -1.50
C GLY A 173 -3.80 -31.16 -1.61
N ALA A 174 -4.13 -29.89 -1.86
CA ALA A 174 -5.50 -29.44 -2.08
C ALA A 174 -5.93 -29.56 -3.55
N GLU A 175 -7.20 -29.89 -3.77
CA GLU A 175 -7.80 -29.75 -5.09
C GLU A 175 -7.87 -28.27 -5.49
N CYS A 176 -7.61 -27.97 -6.76
CA CYS A 176 -7.66 -26.60 -7.28
C CYS A 176 -8.67 -26.49 -8.42
N GLU A 177 -9.51 -25.46 -8.36
CA GLU A 177 -10.38 -25.04 -9.44
C GLU A 177 -10.24 -23.52 -9.61
N ILE A 178 -10.01 -23.05 -10.84
CA ILE A 178 -9.87 -21.62 -11.12
C ILE A 178 -11.00 -21.18 -12.05
N ILE A 179 -11.63 -20.07 -11.69
CA ILE A 179 -12.66 -19.40 -12.49
C ILE A 179 -12.31 -17.91 -12.65
N PHE A 180 -12.89 -17.27 -13.65
CA PHE A 180 -12.68 -15.87 -13.95
C PHE A 180 -14.02 -15.15 -13.94
N ALA A 181 -14.17 -14.15 -13.07
CA ALA A 181 -15.39 -13.34 -12.94
C ALA A 181 -15.07 -12.04 -12.21
N ASN A 182 -15.88 -10.99 -12.43
CA ASN A 182 -15.77 -9.72 -11.71
C ASN A 182 -16.90 -9.47 -10.70
N ASP A 183 -17.88 -10.37 -10.63
CA ASP A 183 -18.90 -10.38 -9.58
C ASP A 183 -18.50 -11.36 -8.48
N PRO A 184 -18.24 -10.92 -7.22
CA PRO A 184 -17.83 -11.81 -6.14
C PRO A 184 -18.82 -12.95 -5.91
N ARG A 185 -20.11 -12.75 -6.23
CA ARG A 185 -21.17 -13.73 -5.99
C ARG A 185 -21.07 -14.96 -6.88
N ALA A 186 -20.31 -14.90 -7.99
CA ALA A 186 -20.12 -16.05 -8.87
C ALA A 186 -19.48 -17.25 -8.14
N ILE A 187 -18.64 -16.99 -7.13
CA ILE A 187 -18.01 -18.03 -6.31
C ILE A 187 -19.03 -18.90 -5.55
N LEU A 188 -20.23 -18.38 -5.27
CA LEU A 188 -21.25 -19.06 -4.45
C LEU A 188 -21.88 -20.27 -5.14
N LYS A 189 -21.66 -20.45 -6.46
CA LYS A 189 -21.99 -21.69 -7.17
C LYS A 189 -21.09 -22.86 -6.76
N TYR A 190 -19.93 -22.57 -6.17
CA TYR A 190 -18.88 -23.55 -5.87
C TYR A 190 -18.73 -23.79 -4.36
N THR A 191 -18.92 -22.75 -3.54
CA THR A 191 -18.87 -22.86 -2.07
C THR A 191 -19.52 -21.65 -1.40
N ASP A 192 -20.10 -21.86 -0.22
CA ASP A 192 -20.68 -20.80 0.63
C ASP A 192 -19.71 -20.28 1.71
N LYS A 193 -18.45 -20.73 1.68
CA LYS A 193 -17.37 -20.31 2.57
C LYS A 193 -16.29 -19.58 1.77
N VAL A 194 -16.20 -18.27 1.96
CA VAL A 194 -15.44 -17.39 1.08
C VAL A 194 -14.43 -16.55 1.85
N LEU A 195 -13.21 -16.47 1.30
CA LEU A 195 -12.14 -15.57 1.70
C LEU A 195 -11.98 -14.46 0.64
N CYS A 196 -12.23 -13.21 1.04
CA CYS A 196 -12.00 -12.02 0.22
C CYS A 196 -10.52 -11.61 0.27
N CYS A 197 -9.85 -11.69 -0.88
CA CYS A 197 -8.44 -11.36 -1.04
C CYS A 197 -8.17 -10.03 -1.74
N ASP A 198 -9.22 -9.30 -2.11
CA ASP A 198 -9.12 -7.89 -2.47
C ASP A 198 -8.59 -7.08 -1.29
N ILE A 199 -7.79 -6.05 -1.58
CA ILE A 199 -7.16 -5.19 -0.58
C ILE A 199 -8.13 -4.06 -0.26
N HIS A 200 -8.41 -3.16 -1.21
CA HIS A 200 -9.12 -1.90 -0.94
C HIS A 200 -10.64 -2.03 -1.03
N THR A 201 -11.13 -2.98 -1.82
CA THR A 201 -12.56 -3.20 -2.09
C THR A 201 -13.19 -4.30 -1.22
N ARG A 202 -12.42 -4.95 -0.35
CA ARG A 202 -12.84 -6.09 0.50
C ARG A 202 -14.15 -5.89 1.24
N ALA A 203 -14.38 -4.70 1.78
CA ALA A 203 -15.61 -4.40 2.51
C ALA A 203 -16.85 -4.53 1.61
N ARG A 204 -16.74 -4.13 0.35
CA ARG A 204 -17.80 -4.30 -0.66
C ARG A 204 -18.00 -5.78 -0.99
N SER A 205 -16.93 -6.51 -1.25
CA SER A 205 -16.97 -7.94 -1.58
C SER A 205 -17.61 -8.76 -0.44
N LYS A 206 -17.14 -8.56 0.81
CA LYS A 206 -17.73 -9.18 2.01
C LYS A 206 -19.23 -8.88 2.13
N ARG A 207 -19.64 -7.62 1.94
CA ARG A 207 -21.05 -7.20 2.03
C ARG A 207 -21.91 -7.89 0.97
N LEU A 208 -21.45 -7.95 -0.27
CA LEU A 208 -22.19 -8.58 -1.37
C LEU A 208 -22.34 -10.09 -1.17
N LEU A 209 -21.30 -10.78 -0.71
CA LEU A 209 -21.34 -12.21 -0.44
C LEU A 209 -22.28 -12.56 0.71
N LYS A 210 -22.20 -11.82 1.83
CA LYS A 210 -23.12 -12.00 2.98
C LYS A 210 -24.58 -11.79 2.55
N ALA A 211 -24.86 -10.74 1.78
CA ALA A 211 -26.20 -10.47 1.27
C ALA A 211 -26.71 -11.54 0.29
N ALA A 212 -25.81 -12.22 -0.43
CA ALA A 212 -26.14 -13.28 -1.36
C ALA A 212 -26.24 -14.68 -0.71
N GLY A 213 -26.14 -14.77 0.63
CA GLY A 213 -26.36 -16.01 1.38
C GLY A 213 -25.12 -16.86 1.64
N ALA A 214 -23.92 -16.31 1.52
CA ALA A 214 -22.70 -16.98 1.96
C ALA A 214 -22.76 -17.30 3.46
N LYS A 215 -22.43 -18.54 3.85
CA LYS A 215 -22.46 -19.00 5.25
C LYS A 215 -21.30 -18.42 6.06
N ILE A 216 -20.10 -18.41 5.48
CA ILE A 216 -18.88 -17.90 6.11
C ILE A 216 -18.21 -16.94 5.14
N VAL A 217 -17.91 -15.73 5.62
CA VAL A 217 -17.24 -14.70 4.82
C VAL A 217 -16.20 -14.01 5.68
N TYR A 218 -14.93 -14.28 5.37
CA TYR A 218 -13.76 -13.62 5.92
C TYR A 218 -13.01 -12.90 4.81
N GLY A 219 -12.08 -12.03 5.18
CA GLY A 219 -11.08 -11.47 4.27
C GLY A 219 -9.68 -11.74 4.78
N MET A 220 -8.68 -11.36 3.99
CA MET A 220 -7.27 -11.43 4.40
C MET A 220 -6.99 -10.65 5.69
N ASP A 221 -7.74 -9.57 5.94
CA ASP A 221 -7.73 -8.79 7.18
C ASP A 221 -8.25 -9.55 8.41
N ASP A 222 -9.01 -10.63 8.21
CA ASP A 222 -9.49 -11.45 9.30
C ASP A 222 -8.57 -12.64 9.58
N ILE A 223 -7.62 -12.98 8.72
CA ILE A 223 -6.67 -14.09 8.92
C ILE A 223 -5.40 -13.58 9.59
N MET A 224 -4.89 -14.29 10.59
CA MET A 224 -3.82 -13.86 11.49
C MET A 224 -4.15 -12.53 12.21
N SER A 225 -5.43 -12.31 12.52
CA SER A 225 -5.92 -11.17 13.31
C SER A 225 -5.72 -11.34 14.82
N ALA A 226 -5.32 -12.54 15.24
CA ALA A 226 -4.99 -12.93 16.61
C ALA A 226 -3.87 -13.98 16.52
N PRO A 227 -3.05 -14.14 17.58
CA PRO A 227 -1.96 -15.11 17.56
C PRO A 227 -2.51 -16.55 17.48
N ILE A 228 -1.87 -17.36 16.65
CA ILE A 228 -2.12 -18.82 16.54
C ILE A 228 -0.85 -19.52 17.01
N ASP A 229 -0.94 -20.35 18.04
CA ASP A 229 0.23 -21.03 18.64
C ASP A 229 1.39 -20.08 19.00
N GLY A 230 1.05 -18.88 19.49
CA GLY A 230 2.03 -17.86 19.88
C GLY A 230 2.71 -17.13 18.71
N SER A 231 2.21 -17.30 17.48
CA SER A 231 2.70 -16.56 16.30
C SER A 231 2.45 -15.05 16.38
N GLY A 232 3.07 -14.32 15.45
CA GLY A 232 2.73 -12.93 15.18
C GLY A 232 1.27 -12.75 14.74
N TYR A 233 0.78 -11.51 14.80
CA TYR A 233 -0.57 -11.16 14.36
C TYR A 233 -0.70 -9.66 14.08
N ASN A 234 -1.72 -9.29 13.30
CA ASN A 234 -2.14 -7.90 13.11
C ASN A 234 -3.66 -7.80 13.25
N GLU A 235 -4.11 -7.18 14.34
CA GLU A 235 -5.52 -7.09 14.73
C GLU A 235 -6.39 -6.29 13.75
N LYS A 236 -5.78 -5.43 12.93
CA LYS A 236 -6.50 -4.54 12.01
C LYS A 236 -6.42 -5.00 10.56
N TYR A 237 -5.28 -5.54 10.17
CA TYR A 237 -4.97 -5.84 8.78
C TYR A 237 -4.70 -7.32 8.52
N GLY A 238 -4.63 -8.18 9.54
CA GLY A 238 -4.39 -9.60 9.35
C GLY A 238 -3.20 -9.87 8.43
N LEU A 239 -3.45 -10.56 7.32
CA LEU A 239 -2.47 -10.82 6.25
C LEU A 239 -2.34 -9.70 5.20
N LEU A 240 -3.19 -8.68 5.19
CA LEU A 240 -3.05 -7.54 4.27
C LEU A 240 -1.76 -6.76 4.55
N GLY A 241 -1.06 -6.38 3.48
CA GLY A 241 0.25 -5.71 3.59
C GLY A 241 1.37 -6.62 4.09
N SER A 242 1.10 -7.93 4.30
CA SER A 242 2.16 -8.89 4.55
C SER A 242 3.04 -9.06 3.30
N ASN A 243 4.28 -9.48 3.52
CA ASN A 243 5.23 -9.70 2.45
C ASN A 243 6.09 -10.94 2.74
N LYS A 244 6.49 -11.65 1.69
CA LYS A 244 7.35 -12.83 1.78
C LYS A 244 8.63 -12.51 2.55
N ALA A 245 8.87 -13.23 3.65
CA ALA A 245 10.11 -13.13 4.41
C ALA A 245 11.07 -14.26 4.04
N THR A 246 10.55 -15.48 3.94
CA THR A 246 11.22 -16.69 3.45
C THR A 246 10.19 -17.52 2.67
N ASP A 247 10.54 -18.71 2.20
CA ASP A 247 9.60 -19.57 1.48
C ASP A 247 8.47 -20.12 2.37
N ASP A 248 8.64 -20.11 3.69
CA ASP A 248 7.76 -20.73 4.68
C ASP A 248 7.06 -19.75 5.64
N LYS A 249 7.37 -18.44 5.57
CA LYS A 249 6.72 -17.41 6.39
C LYS A 249 6.64 -16.06 5.70
N VAL A 250 5.64 -15.29 6.13
CA VAL A 250 5.49 -13.88 5.78
C VAL A 250 5.80 -12.99 6.98
N LYS A 251 6.29 -11.78 6.69
CA LYS A 251 6.35 -10.67 7.62
C LYS A 251 5.03 -9.93 7.54
N LEU A 252 4.37 -9.69 8.67
CA LEU A 252 3.11 -8.95 8.71
C LEU A 252 3.33 -7.45 8.55
N PHE A 253 2.28 -6.75 8.12
CA PHE A 253 2.24 -5.29 8.15
C PHE A 253 2.41 -4.81 9.61
N PRO A 254 3.12 -3.69 9.86
CA PRO A 254 3.42 -3.30 11.23
C PRO A 254 2.16 -2.85 11.98
N ARG A 255 2.25 -2.95 13.30
CA ARG A 255 1.17 -2.64 14.26
C ARG A 255 1.66 -1.65 15.30
N ASP A 256 0.75 -1.05 16.07
CA ASP A 256 1.11 -0.19 17.22
C ASP A 256 2.10 0.96 16.91
N CYS A 257 2.15 1.40 15.65
CA CYS A 257 3.15 2.34 15.13
C CYS A 257 3.02 3.77 15.69
N GLN A 258 1.89 4.12 16.31
CA GLN A 258 1.64 5.49 16.78
C GLN A 258 2.62 5.90 17.89
N SER A 259 2.85 5.00 18.85
CA SER A 259 3.82 5.22 19.94
C SER A 259 5.24 5.45 19.42
N LEU A 260 5.61 4.76 18.34
CA LEU A 260 6.92 4.89 17.69
C LEU A 260 7.12 6.27 17.06
N VAL A 261 6.15 6.74 16.27
CA VAL A 261 6.27 8.05 15.59
C VAL A 261 6.29 9.21 16.59
N GLU A 262 5.51 9.11 17.67
CA GLU A 262 5.50 10.09 18.75
C GLU A 262 6.83 10.09 19.52
N ALA A 263 7.37 8.91 19.86
CA ALA A 263 8.65 8.81 20.56
C ALA A 263 9.82 9.37 19.74
N ILE A 264 9.82 9.18 18.42
CA ILE A 264 10.84 9.76 17.52
C ILE A 264 10.69 11.28 17.44
N GLN A 265 9.45 11.79 17.31
CA GLN A 265 9.18 13.23 17.32
C GLN A 265 9.69 13.87 18.61
N ASP A 266 9.37 13.27 19.76
CA ASP A 266 9.80 13.75 21.08
C ASP A 266 11.32 13.74 21.24
N ARG A 267 11.98 12.68 20.77
CA ARG A 267 13.45 12.57 20.84
C ARG A 267 14.14 13.61 19.97
N ILE A 268 13.69 13.79 18.71
CA ILE A 268 14.23 14.82 17.82
C ILE A 268 13.98 16.21 18.41
N LEU A 269 12.80 16.48 18.97
CA LEU A 269 12.49 17.74 19.64
C LEU A 269 13.45 18.00 20.81
N LYS A 270 13.72 16.99 21.64
CA LYS A 270 14.65 17.11 22.77
C LYS A 270 16.08 17.39 22.33
N GLU A 271 16.54 16.73 21.25
CA GLU A 271 17.94 16.83 20.79
C GLU A 271 18.20 18.08 19.93
N THR A 272 17.19 18.57 19.21
CA THR A 272 17.36 19.68 18.24
C THR A 272 16.61 20.96 18.61
N GLY A 273 15.64 20.87 19.53
CA GLY A 273 14.68 21.95 19.80
C GLY A 273 13.69 22.20 18.66
N LYS A 274 13.57 21.29 17.68
CA LYS A 274 12.70 21.43 16.51
C LYS A 274 11.58 20.40 16.53
N LEU A 275 10.36 20.87 16.29
CA LEU A 275 9.19 20.02 16.15
C LEU A 275 9.05 19.58 14.69
N VAL A 276 9.55 18.39 14.38
CA VAL A 276 9.37 17.72 13.09
C VAL A 276 8.06 16.95 13.05
N GLU A 277 7.60 16.55 11.87
CA GLU A 277 6.55 15.55 11.71
C GLU A 277 7.16 14.19 11.43
N VAL A 278 6.53 13.11 11.91
CA VAL A 278 7.03 11.74 11.76
C VAL A 278 5.94 10.84 11.19
N MET A 279 6.31 9.94 10.28
CA MET A 279 5.38 8.91 9.78
C MET A 279 6.05 7.57 9.50
N VAL A 280 5.26 6.51 9.61
CA VAL A 280 5.55 5.23 8.96
C VAL A 280 4.84 5.23 7.62
N TYR A 281 5.54 4.97 6.52
CA TYR A 281 4.95 4.89 5.17
C TYR A 281 5.04 3.46 4.64
N GLY A 282 3.99 2.99 3.97
CA GLY A 282 3.95 1.75 3.20
C GLY A 282 4.20 2.01 1.73
N ASP A 283 3.67 1.13 0.87
CA ASP A 283 3.71 1.30 -0.58
C ASP A 283 3.17 2.68 -1.04
N GLY A 284 3.83 3.28 -2.02
CA GLY A 284 3.39 4.51 -2.64
C GLY A 284 2.13 4.30 -3.47
N ALA A 285 1.21 5.27 -3.45
CA ALA A 285 0.01 5.24 -4.28
C ALA A 285 0.28 5.69 -5.74
N PHE A 286 1.43 5.33 -6.30
CA PHE A 286 1.79 5.61 -7.68
C PHE A 286 1.20 4.56 -8.63
N LYS A 287 0.75 4.99 -9.82
CA LYS A 287 0.35 4.10 -10.90
C LYS A 287 1.35 4.20 -12.04
N ASP A 288 2.03 3.09 -12.33
CA ASP A 288 2.91 3.02 -13.49
C ASP A 288 2.11 3.20 -14.79
N PRO A 289 2.51 4.13 -15.69
CA PRO A 289 1.79 4.36 -16.93
C PRO A 289 1.95 3.25 -17.97
N VAL A 290 2.93 2.34 -17.86
CA VAL A 290 3.18 1.29 -18.85
C VAL A 290 2.27 0.07 -18.60
N GLY A 291 2.45 -0.61 -17.48
CA GLY A 291 1.66 -1.75 -17.04
C GLY A 291 0.33 -1.38 -16.38
N LYS A 292 0.10 -0.09 -16.08
CA LYS A 292 -1.11 0.39 -15.38
C LYS A 292 -1.29 -0.28 -14.01
N ILE A 293 -0.17 -0.62 -13.36
CA ILE A 293 -0.12 -1.23 -12.03
C ILE A 293 0.02 -0.12 -10.99
N TRP A 294 -0.81 -0.16 -9.97
CA TRP A 294 -0.66 0.60 -8.74
C TRP A 294 0.34 -0.10 -7.84
N GLU A 295 1.30 0.64 -7.31
CA GLU A 295 2.22 0.12 -6.29
C GLU A 295 1.51 -0.13 -4.94
N LEU A 296 0.29 0.39 -4.73
CA LEU A 296 -0.48 0.31 -3.49
C LEU A 296 -1.03 -1.10 -3.16
N ALA A 297 -0.15 -2.06 -2.89
CA ALA A 297 -0.48 -3.40 -2.44
C ALA A 297 -0.63 -3.51 -0.90
N ASP A 298 -0.25 -2.47 -0.18
CA ASP A 298 -0.53 -2.31 1.25
C ASP A 298 -1.98 -1.83 1.52
N PRO A 299 -2.54 -2.14 2.70
CA PRO A 299 -3.92 -1.75 3.04
C PRO A 299 -4.10 -0.25 3.27
N VAL A 300 -3.01 0.48 3.54
CA VAL A 300 -2.95 1.93 3.71
C VAL A 300 -1.55 2.44 3.33
N VAL A 301 -1.46 3.69 2.85
CA VAL A 301 -0.16 4.34 2.58
C VAL A 301 0.62 4.63 3.86
N SER A 302 -0.07 4.85 4.99
CA SER A 302 0.60 5.15 6.26
C SER A 302 -0.18 4.56 7.43
N PRO A 303 0.40 3.60 8.19
CA PRO A 303 -0.25 3.05 9.39
C PRO A 303 -0.22 3.99 10.59
N ALA A 304 0.74 4.92 10.68
CA ALA A 304 0.82 5.92 11.74
C ALA A 304 1.62 7.15 11.30
N TYR A 305 1.23 8.29 11.88
CA TYR A 305 1.84 9.58 11.62
C TYR A 305 1.53 10.56 12.75
N THR A 306 2.33 11.60 12.87
CA THR A 306 2.10 12.70 13.82
C THR A 306 1.00 13.63 13.31
N LYS A 307 0.30 14.27 14.25
CA LYS A 307 -0.91 15.07 13.99
C LYS A 307 -0.74 16.16 12.93
N GLY A 308 0.46 16.72 12.77
CA GLY A 308 0.71 17.77 11.79
C GLY A 308 0.66 17.33 10.33
N LEU A 309 0.53 16.02 10.07
CA LEU A 309 0.28 15.42 8.76
C LEU A 309 -1.20 15.10 8.49
N GLU A 310 -2.11 15.45 9.41
CA GLU A 310 -3.56 15.32 9.18
C GLU A 310 -4.07 16.35 8.15
N GLY A 311 -5.03 15.92 7.34
CA GLY A 311 -5.72 16.80 6.38
C GLY A 311 -5.17 16.74 4.97
N THR A 312 -5.37 17.82 4.22
CA THR A 312 -5.05 17.94 2.80
C THR A 312 -4.22 19.21 2.56
N PRO A 313 -3.40 19.28 1.50
CA PRO A 313 -2.73 20.52 1.13
C PRO A 313 -3.71 21.68 0.97
N ASN A 314 -3.30 22.87 1.39
CA ASN A 314 -4.01 24.13 1.18
C ASN A 314 -3.14 25.06 0.31
N GLU A 315 -3.17 24.83 -1.00
CA GLU A 315 -2.31 25.50 -1.99
C GLU A 315 -3.13 26.31 -3.00
N LEU A 316 -2.65 27.52 -3.32
CA LEU A 316 -3.18 28.32 -4.40
C LEU A 316 -2.43 28.01 -5.69
N LYS A 317 -3.14 27.87 -6.81
CA LYS A 317 -2.51 27.70 -8.12
C LYS A 317 -1.94 29.02 -8.60
N LEU A 318 -0.64 29.24 -8.41
CA LEU A 318 0.06 30.47 -8.80
C LEU A 318 -0.22 30.88 -10.24
N LYS A 319 -0.19 29.93 -11.17
CA LYS A 319 -0.49 30.18 -12.60
C LYS A 319 -1.92 30.70 -12.79
N TYR A 320 -2.90 30.18 -12.04
CA TYR A 320 -4.28 30.66 -12.15
C TYR A 320 -4.41 32.10 -11.66
N LEU A 321 -3.75 32.44 -10.54
CA LEU A 321 -3.74 33.81 -10.02
C LEU A 321 -3.06 34.78 -11.00
N ALA A 322 -1.91 34.36 -11.57
CA ALA A 322 -1.19 35.17 -12.54
C ALA A 322 -1.98 35.37 -13.85
N ASP A 323 -2.61 34.33 -14.38
CA ASP A 323 -3.32 34.37 -15.67
C ASP A 323 -4.72 35.02 -15.57
N ASN A 324 -5.33 35.12 -14.38
CA ASN A 324 -6.69 35.65 -14.19
C ASN A 324 -6.73 36.87 -13.28
N ASP A 325 -6.51 36.68 -11.97
CA ASP A 325 -6.69 37.73 -10.94
C ASP A 325 -5.68 38.87 -11.11
N PHE A 326 -4.49 38.57 -11.63
CA PHE A 326 -3.36 39.48 -11.77
C PHE A 326 -2.80 39.55 -13.20
N ALA A 327 -3.62 39.25 -14.21
CA ALA A 327 -3.18 39.19 -15.62
C ALA A 327 -2.53 40.48 -16.15
N ASN A 328 -2.85 41.62 -15.53
CA ASN A 328 -2.30 42.94 -15.87
C ASN A 328 -1.02 43.30 -15.10
N LEU A 329 -0.60 42.50 -14.11
CA LEU A 329 0.58 42.75 -13.30
C LEU A 329 1.79 41.98 -13.85
N SER A 330 2.99 42.51 -13.65
CA SER A 330 4.24 41.83 -14.01
C SER A 330 5.38 42.20 -13.06
N GLY A 331 6.49 41.46 -13.13
CA GLY A 331 7.69 41.76 -12.32
C GLY A 331 7.42 41.75 -10.80
N GLU A 332 7.93 42.75 -10.10
CA GLU A 332 7.78 42.88 -8.64
C GLU A 332 6.34 43.11 -8.19
N GLU A 333 5.52 43.79 -9.00
CA GLU A 333 4.12 44.08 -8.66
C GLU A 333 3.28 42.79 -8.63
N LEU A 334 3.47 41.91 -9.63
CA LEU A 334 2.83 40.59 -9.65
C LEU A 334 3.29 39.74 -8.47
N ARG A 335 4.59 39.79 -8.16
CA ARG A 335 5.16 39.06 -7.04
C ARG A 335 4.52 39.50 -5.72
N ALA A 336 4.46 40.80 -5.44
CA ALA A 336 3.86 41.34 -4.23
C ALA A 336 2.36 41.00 -4.12
N ALA A 337 1.61 41.06 -5.22
CA ALA A 337 0.20 40.69 -5.24
C ALA A 337 -0.05 39.20 -4.95
N ILE A 338 0.81 38.32 -5.48
CA ILE A 338 0.77 36.89 -5.19
C ILE A 338 1.13 36.62 -3.72
N GLU A 339 2.18 37.26 -3.20
CA GLU A 339 2.61 37.11 -1.81
C GLU A 339 1.50 37.56 -0.82
N ASP A 340 0.84 38.69 -1.11
CA ASP A 340 -0.30 39.18 -0.33
C ASP A 340 -1.50 38.23 -0.38
N LYS A 341 -1.81 37.66 -1.55
CA LYS A 341 -2.91 36.68 -1.68
C LYS A 341 -2.64 35.40 -0.88
N ILE A 342 -1.38 34.96 -0.83
CA ILE A 342 -0.96 33.76 -0.09
C ILE A 342 -1.05 33.99 1.41
N SER A 343 -0.67 35.17 1.91
CA SER A 343 -0.70 35.50 3.34
C SER A 343 -2.13 35.66 3.87
N HIS A 344 -3.07 36.11 3.02
CA HIS A 344 -4.49 36.27 3.35
C HIS A 344 -5.38 35.07 2.95
N LYS A 345 -4.80 33.92 2.58
CA LYS A 345 -5.59 32.75 2.19
C LYS A 345 -6.34 32.15 3.39
N ASP A 346 -7.62 31.88 3.21
CA ASP A 346 -8.42 31.19 4.23
C ASP A 346 -7.91 29.76 4.49
N THR A 347 -7.99 29.34 5.75
CA THR A 347 -7.53 28.02 6.20
C THR A 347 -8.41 26.86 5.72
N LYS A 348 -9.61 27.15 5.20
CA LYS A 348 -10.55 26.15 4.67
C LYS A 348 -11.06 26.56 3.29
N GLN A 349 -10.48 25.99 2.24
CA GLN A 349 -11.03 26.09 0.88
C GLN A 349 -11.93 24.89 0.58
N GLU A 350 -13.14 24.89 1.13
CA GLU A 350 -14.21 24.06 0.58
C GLU A 350 -14.78 24.76 -0.66
N GLY A 351 -14.57 24.20 -1.85
CA GLY A 351 -15.35 24.57 -3.04
C GLY A 351 -14.80 25.64 -3.99
N GLN A 352 -13.55 26.11 -3.85
CA GLN A 352 -12.90 26.86 -4.95
C GLN A 352 -12.28 25.88 -5.97
N MET A 353 -11.99 26.34 -7.20
CA MET A 353 -11.35 25.59 -8.30
C MET A 353 -9.88 25.16 -7.97
N GLY A 354 -9.63 24.60 -6.79
CA GLY A 354 -8.36 24.09 -6.30
C GLY A 354 -7.97 22.73 -6.90
N THR A 355 -6.97 22.09 -6.31
CA THR A 355 -6.56 20.72 -6.62
C THR A 355 -7.56 19.72 -6.01
N THR A 356 -7.71 18.53 -6.60
CA THR A 356 -8.51 17.45 -5.99
C THR A 356 -7.93 17.16 -4.60
N PRO A 357 -8.70 17.23 -3.51
CA PRO A 357 -8.17 17.10 -2.16
C PRO A 357 -7.64 15.68 -1.96
N ARG A 358 -6.33 15.56 -1.82
CA ARG A 358 -5.63 14.32 -1.49
C ARG A 358 -5.08 14.44 -0.08
N ARG A 359 -5.10 13.35 0.70
CA ARG A 359 -4.54 13.38 2.06
C ARG A 359 -3.04 13.61 1.99
N LEU A 360 -2.52 14.42 2.91
CA LEU A 360 -1.09 14.68 3.02
C LEU A 360 -0.27 13.39 3.11
N THR A 361 -0.70 12.46 3.96
CA THR A 361 -0.01 11.17 4.15
C THR A 361 0.10 10.35 2.88
N ASP A 362 -0.88 10.42 1.98
CA ASP A 362 -0.87 9.65 0.72
C ASP A 362 0.11 10.26 -0.28
N LEU A 363 0.17 11.60 -0.33
CA LEU A 363 1.12 12.35 -1.15
C LEU A 363 2.56 12.16 -0.66
N ILE A 364 2.77 12.35 0.65
CA ILE A 364 4.08 12.26 1.29
C ILE A 364 4.57 10.82 1.25
N GLY A 365 3.73 9.83 1.57
CA GLY A 365 4.11 8.42 1.48
C GLY A 365 4.53 8.00 0.07
N SER A 366 3.82 8.50 -0.96
CA SER A 366 4.22 8.27 -2.36
C SER A 366 5.56 8.93 -2.71
N LEU A 367 5.82 10.15 -2.21
CA LEU A 367 7.13 10.80 -2.37
C LEU A 367 8.23 10.02 -1.66
N CYS A 368 7.97 9.51 -0.46
CA CYS A 368 8.90 8.70 0.31
C CYS A 368 9.26 7.41 -0.43
N ASP A 369 8.26 6.68 -0.91
CA ASP A 369 8.47 5.41 -1.62
C ASP A 369 9.30 5.59 -2.91
N LEU A 370 8.96 6.61 -3.71
CA LEU A 370 9.75 6.99 -4.90
C LEU A 370 11.20 7.38 -4.54
N THR A 371 11.41 7.99 -3.37
CA THR A 371 12.73 8.39 -2.90
C THR A 371 13.54 7.18 -2.39
N SER A 372 12.93 6.30 -1.59
CA SER A 372 13.62 5.14 -1.00
C SER A 372 13.99 4.10 -2.04
N GLY A 373 13.13 3.89 -3.04
CA GLY A 373 13.19 2.72 -3.91
C GLY A 373 13.01 1.40 -3.14
N SER A 374 13.05 0.29 -3.86
CA SER A 374 12.67 -1.03 -3.36
C SER A 374 13.83 -2.01 -3.16
N GLY A 375 15.08 -1.53 -3.19
CA GLY A 375 16.26 -2.38 -3.34
C GLY A 375 17.48 -1.99 -2.50
N ASP A 376 18.64 -2.01 -3.15
CA ASP A 376 19.98 -1.95 -2.58
C ASP A 376 20.47 -0.55 -2.18
N LYS A 377 19.66 0.49 -2.39
CA LYS A 377 19.97 1.87 -1.98
C LYS A 377 20.22 1.99 -0.48
N GLY A 378 19.59 1.13 0.32
CA GLY A 378 19.76 1.11 1.78
C GLY A 378 19.22 2.36 2.46
N THR A 379 18.22 3.02 1.87
CA THR A 379 17.62 4.28 2.36
C THR A 379 16.18 4.09 2.84
N PRO A 380 15.93 3.32 3.92
CA PRO A 380 14.58 3.06 4.44
C PRO A 380 14.00 4.24 5.23
N ILE A 381 14.79 5.27 5.48
CA ILE A 381 14.40 6.51 6.17
C ILE A 381 14.45 7.64 5.14
N ILE A 382 13.41 8.46 5.09
CA ILE A 382 13.32 9.62 4.22
C ILE A 382 13.23 10.88 5.08
N TYR A 383 14.04 11.88 4.72
CA TYR A 383 13.99 13.21 5.33
C TYR A 383 13.54 14.23 4.29
N ILE A 384 12.40 14.89 4.56
CA ILE A 384 11.82 15.89 3.66
C ILE A 384 11.87 17.26 4.32
N GLN A 385 12.52 18.20 3.66
CA GLN A 385 12.58 19.59 4.11
C GLN A 385 11.71 20.50 3.28
N GLY A 386 11.04 21.43 3.96
CA GLY A 386 10.27 22.49 3.31
C GLY A 386 9.07 21.99 2.49
N TYR A 387 8.46 20.89 2.94
CA TYR A 387 7.22 20.38 2.32
C TYR A 387 6.04 21.34 2.49
N PHE A 388 5.98 22.02 3.65
CA PHE A 388 4.90 22.96 3.99
C PHE A 388 5.22 24.41 3.66
N ASP A 389 6.40 24.66 3.09
CA ASP A 389 6.82 26.00 2.71
C ASP A 389 6.00 26.46 1.51
N ASN A 390 5.79 27.77 1.40
CA ASN A 390 5.09 28.39 0.30
C ASN A 390 5.96 29.47 -0.34
N TYR A 391 5.44 30.13 -1.37
CA TYR A 391 6.18 31.14 -2.13
C TYR A 391 6.63 32.35 -1.29
N THR A 392 5.99 32.62 -0.14
CA THR A 392 6.36 33.70 0.79
C THR A 392 7.33 33.25 1.88
N THR A 393 7.72 31.97 1.91
CA THR A 393 8.59 31.42 2.96
C THR A 393 10.06 31.65 2.56
N GLU A 394 10.79 32.43 3.38
CA GLU A 394 12.21 32.71 3.15
C GLU A 394 13.14 31.51 3.43
#